data_AF-A0A960M1E9-F1
#
_entry.id   AF-A0A960M1E9-F1
#
_cell.length_a   1.000
_cell.length_b   1.000
_cell.length_c   1.000
_cell.angle_alpha   90.00
_cell.angle_beta   90.00
_cell.angle_gamma   90.00
#
_symmetry.space_group_name_H-M   'P 1'
#
loop_
_entity.id
_entity.type
_entity.pdbx_description
1 polymer ?
#
loop_
_entity_poly.entity_id
_entity_poly.type
_entity_poly.pdbx_seq_one_letter_code
_entity_poly.pdbx_strand_id
1 'polypeptide(L)'
;MTVSRKSWNPPGWPWELEFIVFCTMLLSVFFPTLLSYLGINGTPSLIGQTPGNGNPIAEQHQIVFSFGLISLYLVHLVMAVTTFSHLTTPITHMLSPLIFSAAAYQRTSAHVLAQNMDVPWFNGSTAHLLLVLLAVFLVCIVAARIRMARYLLKFRDQTWDLQSPTVFDSSFWEMITQWRPLLYTPRNYRACPSGLLIEGWYYIMPVPFDVFHAVSKVSNVSMSTNGSYYATTSRSLIRIELLDSTIPMFISPRDRDAIVDYCEKHIERRKASRGSSPRGTRAGTAHGTRPGMHTASGTASGSTD
;
A
#
# COMPACT_ATOMS: atom_id res chain seq x y z
N MET A 1 -21.68 10.38 -18.23
CA MET A 1 -20.23 10.49 -18.04
C MET A 1 -19.69 9.12 -17.65
N THR A 2 -18.81 8.54 -18.47
CA THR A 2 -18.21 7.22 -18.19
C THR A 2 -17.13 7.36 -17.13
N VAL A 3 -17.35 6.80 -15.94
CA VAL A 3 -16.31 6.71 -14.90
C VAL A 3 -15.16 5.88 -15.47
N SER A 4 -13.97 6.47 -15.56
CA SER A 4 -12.79 5.77 -16.07
C SER A 4 -12.39 4.68 -15.07
N ARG A 5 -12.55 3.40 -15.44
CA ARG A 5 -12.11 2.26 -14.62
C ARG A 5 -10.64 2.36 -14.17
N LYS A 6 -9.80 3.13 -14.90
CA LYS A 6 -8.38 3.32 -14.61
C LYS A 6 -8.11 4.07 -13.29
N SER A 7 -9.04 4.90 -12.79
CA SER A 7 -8.84 5.62 -11.53
C SER A 7 -8.90 4.71 -10.30
N TRP A 8 -9.58 3.58 -10.41
CA TRP A 8 -9.84 2.63 -9.32
C TRP A 8 -8.81 1.50 -9.19
N ASN A 9 -7.79 1.49 -10.05
CA ASN A 9 -6.67 0.58 -9.91
C ASN A 9 -5.95 0.83 -8.57
N PRO A 10 -5.26 -0.17 -8.02
CA PRO A 10 -4.38 0.06 -6.88
C PRO A 10 -3.30 1.09 -7.25
N PRO A 11 -2.82 1.87 -6.28
CA PRO A 11 -1.71 2.78 -6.52
C PRO A 11 -0.49 1.99 -7.05
N GLY A 12 0.29 2.58 -7.97
CA GLY A 12 1.55 1.99 -8.44
C GLY A 12 2.69 2.18 -7.42
N TRP A 13 3.89 1.67 -7.64
CA TRP A 13 4.98 1.69 -6.65
C TRP A 13 5.25 3.07 -6.01
N PRO A 14 5.56 3.17 -4.69
CA PRO A 14 5.77 4.43 -3.99
C PRO A 14 7.20 4.95 -4.14
N TRP A 15 7.57 5.26 -5.39
CA TRP A 15 8.92 5.71 -5.75
C TRP A 15 9.44 6.87 -4.89
N GLU A 16 8.57 7.80 -4.49
CA GLU A 16 8.98 8.91 -3.63
C GLU A 16 9.49 8.44 -2.25
N LEU A 17 8.82 7.44 -1.65
CA LEU A 17 9.24 6.87 -0.38
C LEU A 17 10.39 5.88 -0.55
N GLU A 18 10.37 5.09 -1.64
CA GLU A 18 11.45 4.16 -1.96
C GLU A 18 12.78 4.88 -2.16
N PHE A 19 12.77 6.06 -2.80
CA PHE A 19 13.95 6.89 -2.93
C PHE A 19 14.51 7.33 -1.57
N ILE A 20 13.64 7.65 -0.60
CA ILE A 20 14.08 7.99 0.77
C ILE A 20 14.69 6.75 1.46
N VAL A 21 14.07 5.57 1.33
CA VAL A 21 14.64 4.31 1.84
C VAL A 21 16.01 4.06 1.24
N PHE A 22 16.12 4.17 -0.09
CA PHE A 22 17.37 3.96 -0.81
C PHE A 22 18.46 4.95 -0.38
N CYS A 23 18.15 6.24 -0.28
CA CYS A 23 19.09 7.26 0.19
C CYS A 23 19.55 7.01 1.63
N THR A 24 18.63 6.70 2.55
CA THR A 24 18.98 6.39 3.95
C THR A 24 19.81 5.12 4.06
N MET A 25 19.53 4.11 3.23
CA MET A 25 20.36 2.90 3.10
C MET A 25 21.76 3.26 2.60
N LEU A 26 21.91 4.03 1.54
CA LEU A 26 23.22 4.45 1.04
C LEU A 26 24.00 5.24 2.09
N LEU A 27 23.35 6.18 2.79
CA LEU A 27 23.96 6.90 3.91
C LEU A 27 24.43 5.93 5.00
N SER A 28 23.64 4.91 5.34
CA SER A 28 24.04 3.92 6.34
C SER A 28 25.23 3.05 5.93
N VAL A 29 25.48 2.90 4.63
CA VAL A 29 26.62 2.15 4.11
C VAL A 29 27.86 3.02 3.96
N PHE A 30 27.72 4.21 3.37
CA PHE A 30 28.85 5.00 2.86
C PHE A 30 29.20 6.22 3.71
N PHE A 31 28.28 6.74 4.53
CA PHE A 31 28.51 8.00 5.23
C PHE A 31 29.71 8.00 6.19
N PRO A 32 29.98 6.92 6.98
CA PRO A 32 31.19 6.86 7.80
C PRO A 32 32.48 6.96 6.98
N THR A 33 32.55 6.27 5.84
CA THR A 33 33.71 6.33 4.93
C THR A 33 33.85 7.72 4.29
N LEU A 34 32.73 8.34 3.93
CA LEU A 34 32.70 9.69 3.39
C LEU A 34 33.26 10.71 4.39
N LEU A 35 32.93 10.59 5.68
CA LEU A 35 33.47 11.47 6.72
C LEU A 35 34.99 11.40 6.82
N SER A 36 35.59 10.19 6.74
CA SER A 36 37.04 10.05 6.71
C SER A 36 37.67 10.68 5.46
N TYR A 37 37.03 10.55 4.30
CA TYR A 37 37.53 11.16 3.07
C TYR A 37 37.45 12.70 3.09
N LEU A 38 36.38 13.25 3.66
CA LEU A 38 36.15 14.70 3.73
C LEU A 38 37.03 15.41 4.77
N GLY A 39 37.78 14.68 5.58
CA GLY A 39 38.81 15.25 6.46
C GLY A 39 38.28 16.31 7.43
N ILE A 40 37.03 16.16 7.89
CA ILE A 40 36.39 17.15 8.76
C ILE A 40 37.13 17.16 10.12
N ASN A 41 38.05 18.12 10.25
CA ASN A 41 38.83 18.52 11.43
C ASN A 41 39.90 17.57 11.99
N GLY A 42 40.34 16.56 11.23
CA GLY A 42 41.64 15.96 11.47
C GLY A 42 42.69 16.72 10.67
N THR A 43 43.59 17.46 11.31
CA THR A 43 44.85 17.82 10.64
C THR A 43 45.41 16.54 10.04
N PRO A 44 45.71 16.48 8.72
CA PRO A 44 46.44 15.34 8.21
C PRO A 44 47.81 15.43 8.85
N SER A 45 48.04 14.69 9.94
CA SER A 45 49.39 14.39 10.37
C SER A 45 49.99 13.51 9.27
N LEU A 46 50.52 14.19 8.25
CA LEU A 46 51.38 13.67 7.17
C LEU A 46 52.68 13.05 7.71
N ILE A 47 52.81 12.89 9.03
CA ILE A 47 53.87 12.20 9.75
C ILE A 47 53.16 11.14 10.60
N GLY A 48 52.68 10.08 9.95
CA GLY A 48 51.86 9.07 10.63
C GLY A 48 51.03 8.15 9.73
N GLN A 49 51.18 8.18 8.40
CA GLN A 49 50.80 7.02 7.60
C GLN A 49 51.84 5.92 7.82
N THR A 50 51.76 5.24 8.97
CA THR A 50 52.23 3.87 9.03
C THR A 50 51.23 3.04 8.23
N PRO A 51 51.62 2.40 7.12
CA PRO A 51 50.76 1.41 6.49
C PRO A 51 50.66 0.24 7.48
N GLY A 52 49.49 0.01 8.07
CA GLY A 52 49.20 -1.24 8.77
C GLY A 52 49.05 -1.20 10.29
N ASN A 53 48.26 -0.28 10.84
CA ASN A 53 47.68 -0.46 12.18
C ASN A 53 46.15 -0.19 12.22
N GLY A 54 45.47 -0.32 11.08
CA GLY A 54 44.03 -0.57 11.09
C GLY A 54 43.82 -1.97 11.69
N ASN A 55 43.14 -2.07 12.83
CA ASN A 55 42.81 -3.37 13.40
C ASN A 55 41.98 -4.13 12.33
N PRO A 56 42.50 -5.18 11.68
CA PRO A 56 41.86 -5.81 10.53
C PRO A 56 40.47 -6.35 10.90
N ILE A 57 40.27 -6.66 12.19
CA ILE A 57 38.99 -7.06 12.76
C ILE A 57 37.96 -5.93 12.65
N ALA A 58 38.32 -4.69 12.95
CA ALA A 58 37.41 -3.54 12.87
C ALA A 58 36.99 -3.23 11.43
N GLU A 59 37.91 -3.29 10.47
CA GLU A 59 37.61 -3.13 9.05
C GLU A 59 36.71 -4.26 8.54
N GLN A 60 36.99 -5.50 8.93
CA GLN A 60 36.17 -6.66 8.60
C GLN A 60 34.75 -6.54 9.17
N HIS A 61 34.59 -6.05 10.40
CA HIS A 61 33.28 -5.77 10.99
C HIS A 61 32.49 -4.72 10.19
N GLN A 62 33.14 -3.66 9.71
CA GLN A 62 32.48 -2.63 8.89
C GLN A 62 31.98 -3.18 7.55
N ILE A 63 32.75 -4.05 6.90
CA ILE A 63 32.37 -4.71 5.64
C ILE A 63 31.19 -5.65 5.87
N VAL A 64 31.25 -6.50 6.90
CA VAL A 64 30.16 -7.43 7.25
C VAL A 64 28.87 -6.67 7.58
N PHE A 65 28.97 -5.56 8.32
CA PHE A 65 27.80 -4.73 8.63
C PHE A 65 27.20 -4.10 7.37
N SER A 66 28.01 -3.65 6.42
CA SER A 66 27.54 -3.15 5.12
C SER A 66 26.80 -4.22 4.31
N PHE A 67 27.31 -5.45 4.26
CA PHE A 67 26.57 -6.58 3.65
C PHE A 67 25.26 -6.87 4.38
N GLY A 68 25.24 -6.76 5.71
CA GLY A 68 24.03 -6.86 6.53
C GLY A 68 22.98 -5.81 6.15
N LEU A 69 23.38 -4.56 5.92
CA LEU A 69 22.48 -3.47 5.51
C LEU A 69 21.93 -3.67 4.09
N ILE A 70 22.77 -4.12 3.15
CA ILE A 70 22.33 -4.45 1.79
C ILE A 70 21.32 -5.60 1.85
N SER A 71 21.60 -6.64 2.64
CA SER A 71 20.68 -7.77 2.84
C SER A 71 19.36 -7.31 3.46
N LEU A 72 19.41 -6.42 4.45
CA LEU A 72 18.23 -5.82 5.06
C LEU A 72 17.40 -5.01 4.05
N TYR A 73 18.05 -4.33 3.10
CA TYR A 73 17.35 -3.64 2.01
C TYR A 73 16.66 -4.62 1.06
N LEU A 74 17.28 -5.77 0.76
CA LEU A 74 16.59 -6.83 0.00
C LEU A 74 15.36 -7.36 0.75
N VAL A 75 15.47 -7.55 2.08
CA VAL A 75 14.32 -7.90 2.92
C VAL A 75 13.23 -6.82 2.85
N HIS A 76 13.60 -5.54 2.90
CA HIS A 76 12.67 -4.42 2.67
C HIS A 76 11.96 -4.56 1.32
N LEU A 77 12.67 -4.81 0.23
CA LEU A 77 12.06 -4.96 -1.10
C LEU A 77 11.06 -6.14 -1.14
N VAL A 78 11.39 -7.29 -0.54
CA VAL A 78 10.48 -8.44 -0.45
C VAL A 78 9.23 -8.09 0.36
N MET A 79 9.40 -7.45 1.51
CA MET A 79 8.29 -7.02 2.38
C MET A 79 7.43 -5.93 1.72
N ALA A 80 8.07 -5.03 0.96
CA ALA A 80 7.42 -3.96 0.22
C ALA A 80 6.51 -4.52 -0.88
N VAL A 81 6.96 -5.54 -1.62
CA VAL A 81 6.16 -6.21 -2.66
C VAL A 81 4.96 -6.94 -2.06
N THR A 82 5.11 -7.62 -0.93
CA THR A 82 4.03 -8.40 -0.31
C THR A 82 2.95 -7.56 0.37
N THR A 83 3.30 -6.35 0.82
CA THR A 83 2.38 -5.42 1.50
C THR A 83 1.65 -4.46 0.56
N PHE A 84 1.89 -4.57 -0.75
CA PHE A 84 1.59 -3.52 -1.73
C PHE A 84 0.12 -3.42 -2.20
N SER A 85 -0.79 -4.27 -1.76
CA SER A 85 -1.96 -4.58 -2.59
C SER A 85 -2.97 -3.42 -2.80
N HIS A 86 -3.15 -2.48 -1.87
CA HIS A 86 -4.21 -1.45 -2.01
C HIS A 86 -3.92 -0.07 -1.41
N LEU A 87 -2.78 0.16 -0.77
CA LEU A 87 -2.50 1.40 -0.03
C LEU A 87 -1.47 2.26 -0.76
N THR A 88 -1.68 3.58 -0.81
CA THR A 88 -0.72 4.50 -1.44
C THR A 88 0.63 4.53 -0.74
N THR A 89 0.67 4.21 0.56
CA THR A 89 1.83 4.41 1.44
C THR A 89 2.02 3.20 2.35
N PRO A 90 2.68 2.14 1.88
CA PRO A 90 2.94 0.96 2.70
C PRO A 90 3.82 1.30 3.91
N ILE A 91 3.48 0.74 5.06
CA ILE A 91 4.16 0.86 6.35
C ILE A 91 5.66 0.55 6.27
N THR A 92 6.03 -0.43 5.45
CA THR A 92 7.42 -0.82 5.19
C THR A 92 8.23 0.38 4.70
N HIS A 93 7.68 1.18 3.78
CA HIS A 93 8.35 2.37 3.26
C HIS A 93 8.37 3.55 4.25
N MET A 94 7.54 3.52 5.30
CA MET A 94 7.57 4.51 6.39
C MET A 94 8.58 4.14 7.48
N LEU A 95 8.74 2.85 7.76
CA LEU A 95 9.61 2.36 8.85
C LEU A 95 11.06 2.12 8.39
N SER A 96 11.27 1.59 7.18
CA SER A 96 12.61 1.29 6.68
C SER A 96 13.57 2.49 6.72
N PRO A 97 13.17 3.72 6.34
CA PRO A 97 14.06 4.87 6.44
C PRO A 97 14.53 5.16 7.86
N LEU A 98 13.68 4.89 8.87
CA LEU A 98 14.03 5.08 10.28
C LEU A 98 15.07 4.05 10.73
N ILE A 99 14.90 2.80 10.31
CA ILE A 99 15.84 1.72 10.61
C ILE A 99 17.21 2.01 10.00
N PHE A 100 17.26 2.39 8.70
CA PHE A 100 18.52 2.74 8.04
C PHE A 100 19.14 4.01 8.61
N SER A 101 18.35 5.02 8.99
CA SER A 101 18.86 6.23 9.63
C SER A 101 19.44 5.95 11.01
N ALA A 102 18.80 5.07 11.80
CA ALA A 102 19.34 4.62 13.07
C ALA A 102 20.67 3.89 12.86
N ALA A 103 20.74 2.98 11.89
CA ALA A 103 21.98 2.28 11.55
C ALA A 103 23.09 3.24 11.10
N ALA A 104 22.76 4.22 10.24
CA ALA A 104 23.69 5.26 9.80
C ALA A 104 24.23 6.06 10.99
N TYR A 105 23.35 6.47 11.90
CA TYR A 105 23.72 7.23 13.10
C TYR A 105 24.65 6.42 14.01
N GLN A 106 24.31 5.16 14.29
CA GLN A 106 25.10 4.29 15.15
C GLN A 106 26.50 4.05 14.57
N ARG A 107 26.59 3.77 13.26
CA ARG A 107 27.88 3.61 12.58
C ARG A 107 28.70 4.89 12.59
N THR A 108 28.07 6.02 12.34
CA THR A 108 28.72 7.34 12.39
C THR A 108 29.25 7.62 13.79
N SER A 109 28.46 7.34 14.83
CA SER A 109 28.87 7.47 16.22
C SER A 109 30.12 6.64 16.53
N ALA A 110 30.06 5.35 16.22
CA ALA A 110 31.19 4.44 16.45
C ALA A 110 32.46 4.89 15.72
N HIS A 111 32.30 5.41 14.50
CA HIS A 111 33.40 5.88 13.68
C HIS A 111 34.03 7.19 14.20
N VAL A 112 33.20 8.16 14.58
CA VAL A 112 33.64 9.43 15.20
C VAL A 112 34.39 9.17 16.50
N LEU A 113 33.85 8.27 17.34
CA LEU A 113 34.49 7.84 18.59
C LEU A 113 35.84 7.14 18.33
N ALA A 114 35.90 6.22 17.37
CA ALA A 114 37.12 5.47 17.07
C ALA A 114 38.26 6.35 16.51
N GLN A 115 37.91 7.39 15.74
CA GLN A 115 38.88 8.29 15.11
C GLN A 115 39.13 9.58 15.91
N ASN A 116 38.51 9.74 17.09
CA ASN A 116 38.55 10.99 17.88
C ASN A 116 38.25 12.24 17.04
N MET A 117 37.29 12.16 16.13
CA MET A 117 36.91 13.28 15.26
C MET A 117 36.06 14.30 16.02
N ASP A 118 36.38 15.58 15.88
CA ASP A 118 35.53 16.66 16.40
C ASP A 118 34.55 17.15 15.32
N VAL A 119 33.29 16.72 15.47
CA VAL A 119 32.21 17.02 14.52
C VAL A 119 31.18 17.92 15.22
N PRO A 120 31.14 19.23 14.93
CA PRO A 120 30.40 20.21 15.74
C PRO A 120 28.87 20.03 15.73
N TRP A 121 28.34 19.40 14.67
CA TRP A 121 26.91 19.09 14.53
C TRP A 121 26.54 17.70 15.05
N PHE A 122 27.50 16.93 15.59
CA PHE A 122 27.29 15.56 16.01
C PHE A 122 27.84 15.30 17.41
N ASN A 123 26.95 14.98 18.35
CA ASN A 123 27.32 14.68 19.74
C ASN A 123 27.14 13.20 20.16
N GLY A 124 26.73 12.31 19.24
CA GLY A 124 26.50 10.89 19.53
C GLY A 124 25.40 10.55 20.55
N SER A 125 24.66 11.54 21.04
CA SER A 125 23.66 11.33 22.11
C SER A 125 22.37 10.66 21.59
N THR A 126 21.69 9.93 22.48
CA THR A 126 20.38 9.34 22.19
C THR A 126 19.34 10.40 21.81
N ALA A 127 19.40 11.59 22.41
CA ALA A 127 18.51 12.70 22.07
C ALA A 127 18.71 13.15 20.62
N HIS A 128 19.97 13.25 20.17
CA HIS A 128 20.26 13.61 18.79
C HIS A 128 19.82 12.50 17.81
N LEU A 129 19.98 11.22 18.15
CA LEU A 129 19.40 10.12 17.36
C LEU A 129 17.87 10.28 17.23
N LEU A 130 17.15 10.55 18.32
CA LEU A 130 15.70 10.75 18.28
C LEU A 130 15.30 11.93 17.39
N LEU A 131 16.07 13.03 17.42
CA LEU A 131 15.85 14.18 16.54
C LEU A 131 16.06 13.82 15.06
N VAL A 132 17.10 13.04 14.74
CA VAL A 132 17.35 12.54 13.38
C VAL A 132 16.20 11.64 12.91
N LEU A 133 15.76 10.70 13.75
CA LEU A 133 14.63 9.82 13.43
C LEU A 133 13.34 10.60 13.24
N LEU A 134 13.06 11.59 14.09
CA LEU A 134 11.92 12.48 13.95
C LEU A 134 11.97 13.27 12.63
N ALA A 135 13.12 13.83 12.28
CA ALA A 135 13.29 14.57 11.04
C ALA A 135 13.04 13.67 9.81
N VAL A 136 13.61 12.46 9.78
CA VAL A 136 13.38 11.49 8.70
C VAL A 136 11.92 11.07 8.63
N PHE A 137 11.27 10.84 9.79
CA PHE A 137 9.85 10.51 9.86
C PHE A 137 8.96 11.62 9.30
N LEU A 138 9.25 12.88 9.63
CA LEU A 138 8.52 14.04 9.09
C LEU A 138 8.68 14.14 7.57
N VAL A 139 9.88 13.91 7.04
CA VAL A 139 10.12 13.86 5.58
C VAL A 139 9.29 12.76 4.93
N CYS A 140 9.25 11.57 5.54
CA CYS A 140 8.42 10.46 5.05
C CYS A 140 6.92 10.82 5.07
N ILE A 141 6.42 11.47 6.12
CA ILE A 141 5.03 11.95 6.20
C ILE A 141 4.74 12.95 5.08
N VAL A 142 5.63 13.92 4.83
CA VAL A 142 5.43 14.91 3.76
C VAL A 142 5.39 14.23 2.40
N ALA A 143 6.32 13.32 2.11
CA ALA A 143 6.33 12.55 0.86
C ALA A 143 5.05 11.70 0.71
N ALA A 144 4.62 11.03 1.77
CA ALA A 144 3.37 10.27 1.84
C ALA A 144 2.15 11.16 1.53
N ARG A 145 2.08 12.36 2.13
CA ARG A 145 1.00 13.34 1.91
C ARG A 145 0.98 13.89 0.49
N ILE A 146 2.14 14.24 -0.09
CA ILE A 146 2.24 14.70 -1.48
C ILE A 146 1.73 13.61 -2.41
N ARG A 147 2.18 12.38 -2.21
CA ARG A 147 1.76 11.23 -3.01
C ARG A 147 0.26 10.96 -2.90
N MET A 148 -0.28 10.98 -1.69
CA MET A 148 -1.71 10.87 -1.42
C MET A 148 -2.49 11.96 -2.18
N ALA A 149 -2.06 13.23 -2.09
CA ALA A 149 -2.70 14.34 -2.78
C ALA A 149 -2.67 14.17 -4.30
N ARG A 150 -1.52 13.77 -4.88
CA ARG A 150 -1.39 13.45 -6.31
C ARG A 150 -2.34 12.32 -6.72
N TYR A 151 -2.53 11.32 -5.86
CA TYR A 151 -3.45 10.22 -6.12
C TYR A 151 -4.91 10.67 -6.11
N LEU A 152 -5.31 11.55 -5.18
CA LEU A 152 -6.67 12.12 -5.14
C LEU A 152 -7.05 12.88 -6.40
N LEU A 153 -6.08 13.48 -7.11
CA LEU A 153 -6.37 14.18 -8.36
C LEU A 153 -7.04 13.27 -9.39
N LYS A 154 -6.81 11.95 -9.34
CA LYS A 154 -7.51 10.97 -10.21
C LYS A 154 -9.01 10.89 -9.96
N PHE A 155 -9.46 11.32 -8.78
CA PHE A 155 -10.86 11.31 -8.35
C PHE A 155 -11.44 12.73 -8.26
N ARG A 156 -10.74 13.76 -8.76
CA ARG A 156 -11.18 15.16 -8.68
C ARG A 156 -12.56 15.35 -9.30
N ASP A 157 -12.79 14.73 -10.45
CA ASP A 157 -14.00 14.90 -11.25
C ASP A 157 -15.05 13.81 -10.92
N GLN A 158 -14.83 13.01 -9.87
CA GLN A 158 -15.74 11.97 -9.43
C GLN A 158 -16.87 12.55 -8.59
N THR A 159 -18.11 12.29 -8.97
CA THR A 159 -19.27 12.55 -8.11
C THR A 159 -19.38 11.48 -7.05
N TRP A 160 -19.48 11.90 -5.79
CA TRP A 160 -19.61 11.04 -4.62
C TRP A 160 -21.06 11.00 -4.18
N ASP A 161 -21.64 9.81 -4.12
CA ASP A 161 -23.04 9.61 -3.71
C ASP A 161 -23.18 9.65 -2.18
N LEU A 162 -22.16 9.16 -1.48
CA LEU A 162 -22.12 9.09 -0.03
C LEU A 162 -20.73 9.50 0.47
N GLN A 163 -20.70 10.32 1.52
CA GLN A 163 -19.47 10.70 2.22
C GLN A 163 -19.74 10.59 3.71
N SER A 164 -18.88 9.88 4.44
CA SER A 164 -19.02 9.68 5.86
C SER A 164 -17.67 9.84 6.55
N PRO A 165 -17.51 10.80 7.49
CA PRO A 165 -16.26 10.94 8.23
C PRO A 165 -16.05 9.77 9.20
N THR A 166 -14.83 9.64 9.71
CA THR A 166 -14.55 8.73 10.83
C THR A 166 -14.91 9.38 12.17
N VAL A 167 -15.22 8.57 13.19
CA VAL A 167 -15.44 9.04 14.58
C VAL A 167 -14.43 8.38 15.50
N PHE A 168 -13.81 9.17 16.38
CA PHE A 168 -12.94 8.66 17.44
C PHE A 168 -13.74 8.50 18.72
N ASP A 169 -13.53 7.39 19.42
CA ASP A 169 -14.06 7.17 20.75
C ASP A 169 -13.03 6.42 21.62
N SER A 170 -13.44 6.10 22.86
CA SER A 170 -12.56 5.39 23.81
C SER A 170 -12.12 4.01 23.33
N SER A 171 -12.89 3.35 22.45
CA SER A 171 -12.55 2.03 21.92
C SER A 171 -11.38 2.06 20.93
N PHE A 172 -10.98 3.24 20.47
CA PHE A 172 -9.79 3.39 19.63
C PHE A 172 -8.53 2.82 20.30
N TRP A 173 -8.36 3.05 21.61
CA TRP A 173 -7.19 2.58 22.36
C TRP A 173 -7.09 1.07 22.40
N GLU A 174 -8.23 0.38 22.52
CA GLU A 174 -8.28 -1.07 22.41
C GLU A 174 -7.81 -1.49 21.01
N MET A 175 -8.33 -0.83 19.96
CA MET A 175 -7.99 -1.11 18.56
C MET A 175 -6.52 -0.87 18.19
N ILE A 176 -5.82 0.05 18.85
CA ILE A 176 -4.39 0.33 18.58
C ILE A 176 -3.52 -0.91 18.78
N THR A 177 -3.91 -1.88 19.61
CA THR A 177 -3.19 -3.15 19.80
C THR A 177 -2.99 -3.93 18.48
N GLN A 178 -3.81 -3.67 17.47
CA GLN A 178 -3.71 -4.26 16.13
C GLN A 178 -2.70 -3.55 15.21
N TRP A 179 -1.99 -2.51 15.69
CA TRP A 179 -1.00 -1.65 15.02
C TRP A 179 -1.47 -0.88 13.78
N ARG A 180 -2.27 -1.50 12.91
CA ARG A 180 -2.81 -0.90 11.67
C ARG A 180 -3.68 0.34 11.95
N PRO A 181 -4.55 0.39 12.97
CA PRO A 181 -5.31 1.62 13.27
C PRO A 181 -4.43 2.82 13.63
N LEU A 182 -3.29 2.59 14.28
CA LEU A 182 -2.29 3.61 14.59
C LEU A 182 -1.56 4.10 13.34
N LEU A 183 -1.22 3.16 12.45
CA LEU A 183 -0.42 3.41 11.24
C LEU A 183 -1.24 3.66 9.97
N TYR A 184 -2.55 3.53 10.05
CA TYR A 184 -3.49 3.78 8.97
C TYR A 184 -4.78 4.30 9.57
N THR A 185 -4.69 5.43 10.26
CA THR A 185 -5.86 6.09 10.82
C THR A 185 -6.71 6.67 9.69
N PRO A 186 -7.95 6.19 9.48
CA PRO A 186 -8.85 6.73 8.47
C PRO A 186 -9.29 8.14 8.85
N ARG A 187 -9.80 8.88 7.87
CA ARG A 187 -10.30 10.25 8.01
C ARG A 187 -11.71 10.36 7.44
N ASN A 188 -11.91 9.85 6.23
CA ASN A 188 -13.18 9.96 5.52
C ASN A 188 -13.40 8.74 4.62
N TYR A 189 -14.66 8.37 4.43
CA TYR A 189 -15.09 7.31 3.54
C TYR A 189 -15.98 7.92 2.46
N ARG A 190 -15.68 7.64 1.19
CA ARG A 190 -16.46 8.17 0.07
C ARG A 190 -16.89 7.03 -0.84
N ALA A 191 -18.17 6.93 -1.13
CA ALA A 191 -18.71 5.90 -2.02
C ALA A 191 -19.34 6.52 -3.26
N CYS A 192 -19.18 5.84 -4.39
CA CYS A 192 -19.85 6.17 -5.65
C CYS A 192 -20.13 4.87 -6.42
N PRO A 193 -20.81 4.90 -7.57
CA PRO A 193 -21.22 3.67 -8.28
C PRO A 193 -20.06 2.77 -8.73
N SER A 194 -18.82 3.27 -8.72
CA SER A 194 -17.63 2.51 -9.12
C SER A 194 -16.92 1.82 -7.94
N GLY A 195 -17.09 2.31 -6.72
CA GLY A 195 -16.43 1.72 -5.55
C GLY A 195 -16.47 2.59 -4.29
N LEU A 196 -15.69 2.13 -3.31
CA LEU A 196 -15.47 2.78 -2.02
C LEU A 196 -14.03 3.31 -1.95
N LEU A 197 -13.88 4.60 -1.65
CA LEU A 197 -12.59 5.24 -1.38
C LEU A 197 -12.44 5.44 0.12
N ILE A 198 -11.41 4.81 0.70
CA ILE A 198 -11.03 5.04 2.10
C ILE A 198 -9.89 6.06 2.11
N GLU A 199 -10.14 7.23 2.67
CA GLU A 199 -9.19 8.32 2.83
C GLU A 199 -8.66 8.30 4.27
N GLY A 200 -7.35 8.16 4.44
CA GLY A 200 -6.68 8.33 5.73
C GLY A 200 -5.89 9.62 5.84
N TRP A 201 -5.13 9.75 6.92
CA TRP A 201 -4.26 10.92 7.11
C TRP A 201 -3.08 10.97 6.16
N TYR A 202 -2.50 9.84 5.78
CA TYR A 202 -1.34 9.79 4.88
C TYR A 202 -1.45 8.67 3.85
N TYR A 203 -2.63 8.05 3.74
CA TYR A 203 -2.88 6.98 2.79
C TYR A 203 -4.25 7.15 2.13
N ILE A 204 -4.40 6.53 0.95
CA ILE A 204 -5.68 6.29 0.29
C ILE A 204 -5.75 4.83 -0.13
N MET A 205 -6.94 4.28 -0.06
CA MET A 205 -7.26 2.92 -0.48
C MET A 205 -8.51 2.95 -1.37
N PRO A 206 -8.36 2.91 -2.71
CA PRO A 206 -9.50 2.71 -3.60
C PRO A 206 -9.89 1.23 -3.62
N VAL A 207 -11.16 0.93 -3.37
CA VAL A 207 -11.70 -0.43 -3.40
C VAL A 207 -12.87 -0.46 -4.38
N PRO A 208 -12.67 -0.94 -5.62
CA PRO A 208 -13.74 -1.01 -6.61
C PRO A 208 -14.78 -2.08 -6.25
N PHE A 209 -16.04 -1.89 -6.65
CA PHE A 209 -17.11 -2.84 -6.30
C PHE A 209 -17.03 -4.19 -7.03
N ASP A 210 -16.22 -4.30 -8.08
CA ASP A 210 -15.99 -5.55 -8.79
C ASP A 210 -15.28 -6.60 -7.91
N VAL A 211 -14.42 -6.17 -6.97
CA VAL A 211 -13.73 -7.05 -6.01
C VAL A 211 -14.51 -7.31 -4.72
N PHE A 212 -15.65 -6.67 -4.47
CA PHE A 212 -16.44 -6.96 -3.26
C PHE A 212 -17.05 -8.37 -3.31
N HIS A 213 -16.87 -9.13 -2.24
CA HIS A 213 -17.54 -10.41 -2.01
C HIS A 213 -18.80 -10.23 -1.15
N ALA A 214 -18.60 -9.68 0.05
CA ALA A 214 -19.64 -9.46 1.05
C ALA A 214 -19.33 -8.24 1.92
N VAL A 215 -20.37 -7.66 2.52
CA VAL A 215 -20.26 -6.61 3.52
C VAL A 215 -21.17 -6.97 4.69
N SER A 216 -20.75 -6.72 5.92
CA SER A 216 -21.58 -7.00 7.10
C SER A 216 -21.30 -6.02 8.25
N LYS A 217 -22.34 -5.73 9.02
CA LYS A 217 -22.26 -4.94 10.26
C LYS A 217 -21.65 -5.80 11.36
N VAL A 218 -20.73 -5.24 12.13
CA VAL A 218 -20.10 -5.95 13.24
C VAL A 218 -20.59 -5.35 14.55
N SER A 219 -21.32 -6.13 15.34
CA SER A 219 -21.95 -5.69 16.58
C SER A 219 -21.17 -6.06 17.85
N ASN A 220 -20.24 -7.02 17.77
CA ASN A 220 -19.38 -7.44 18.89
C ASN A 220 -18.01 -7.88 18.35
N VAL A 221 -16.99 -7.05 18.49
CA VAL A 221 -15.61 -7.43 18.13
C VAL A 221 -14.90 -7.93 19.37
N SER A 222 -14.70 -9.25 19.47
CA SER A 222 -13.56 -9.73 20.23
C SER A 222 -12.32 -9.38 19.42
N MET A 223 -11.33 -8.72 20.04
CA MET A 223 -10.08 -8.29 19.38
C MET A 223 -9.24 -9.43 18.76
N SER A 224 -9.71 -10.68 18.85
CA SER A 224 -9.14 -11.87 18.24
C SER A 224 -9.52 -12.09 16.77
N THR A 225 -10.35 -11.22 16.17
CA THR A 225 -10.76 -11.41 14.77
C THR A 225 -9.61 -11.07 13.83
N ASN A 226 -9.06 -12.07 13.14
CA ASN A 226 -7.97 -11.85 12.18
C ASN A 226 -8.45 -10.97 11.01
N GLY A 227 -7.79 -9.84 10.75
CA GLY A 227 -8.26 -8.84 9.81
C GLY A 227 -7.36 -7.62 9.65
N SER A 228 -7.58 -6.86 8.58
CA SER A 228 -6.93 -5.55 8.39
C SER A 228 -7.84 -4.43 8.87
N TYR A 229 -7.48 -3.80 9.99
CA TYR A 229 -8.25 -2.72 10.60
C TYR A 229 -7.82 -1.34 10.09
N TYR A 230 -8.76 -0.64 9.44
CA TYR A 230 -8.69 0.74 8.98
C TYR A 230 -9.85 1.53 9.61
N ALA A 231 -9.86 1.56 10.94
CA ALA A 231 -10.98 2.01 11.75
C ALA A 231 -10.50 2.76 13.00
N THR A 232 -11.34 3.68 13.50
CA THR A 232 -11.09 4.51 14.69
C THR A 232 -12.05 4.24 15.84
N THR A 233 -13.03 3.37 15.63
CA THR A 233 -13.99 2.97 16.67
C THR A 233 -14.48 1.55 16.38
N SER A 234 -14.74 0.77 17.42
CA SER A 234 -15.36 -0.55 17.33
C SER A 234 -16.88 -0.49 17.17
N ARG A 235 -17.51 0.63 17.54
CA ARG A 235 -18.98 0.79 17.60
C ARG A 235 -19.65 0.83 16.23
N SER A 236 -18.95 1.38 15.23
CA SER A 236 -19.47 1.53 13.86
C SER A 236 -18.76 0.61 12.86
N LEU A 237 -18.21 -0.52 13.33
CA LEU A 237 -17.44 -1.41 12.48
C LEU A 237 -18.26 -2.10 11.39
N ILE A 238 -17.66 -2.12 10.21
CA ILE A 238 -18.11 -2.84 9.02
C ILE A 238 -17.00 -3.79 8.63
N ARG A 239 -17.36 -5.05 8.38
CA ARG A 239 -16.49 -6.06 7.77
C ARG A 239 -16.75 -6.07 6.27
N ILE A 240 -15.69 -5.94 5.49
CA ILE A 240 -15.69 -6.03 4.04
C ILE A 240 -14.83 -7.23 3.64
N GLU A 241 -15.42 -8.16 2.90
CA GLU A 241 -14.73 -9.29 2.30
C GLU A 241 -14.50 -9.00 0.83
N LEU A 242 -13.26 -9.18 0.37
CA LEU A 242 -12.88 -8.99 -1.02
C LEU A 242 -12.61 -10.34 -1.67
N LEU A 243 -12.82 -10.43 -2.98
CA LEU A 243 -12.61 -11.64 -3.77
C LEU A 243 -11.11 -11.96 -3.97
N ASP A 244 -10.27 -10.94 -3.93
CA ASP A 244 -8.82 -11.00 -4.15
C ASP A 244 -8.00 -11.03 -2.86
N SER A 245 -8.65 -11.04 -1.69
CA SER A 245 -8.00 -11.09 -0.38
C SER A 245 -8.56 -12.21 0.48
N THR A 246 -7.67 -12.96 1.13
CA THR A 246 -8.05 -13.97 2.14
C THR A 246 -8.33 -13.35 3.50
N ILE A 247 -7.94 -12.09 3.71
CA ILE A 247 -8.07 -11.38 4.98
C ILE A 247 -9.18 -10.31 4.86
N PRO A 248 -10.17 -10.29 5.76
CA PRO A 248 -11.22 -9.28 5.73
C PRO A 248 -10.68 -7.89 6.11
N MET A 249 -11.31 -6.87 5.56
CA MET A 249 -11.05 -5.47 5.87
C MET A 249 -12.10 -4.95 6.86
N PHE A 250 -11.67 -4.18 7.85
CA PHE A 250 -12.54 -3.56 8.84
C PHE A 250 -12.45 -2.04 8.73
N ILE A 251 -13.60 -1.36 8.58
CA ILE A 251 -13.71 0.10 8.53
C ILE A 251 -14.77 0.60 9.52
N SER A 252 -14.70 1.87 9.92
CA SER A 252 -15.63 2.45 10.92
C SER A 252 -16.15 3.84 10.51
N PRO A 253 -16.98 3.96 9.45
CA PRO A 253 -17.63 5.22 9.11
C PRO A 253 -18.62 5.65 10.20
N ARG A 254 -18.89 6.95 10.28
CA ARG A 254 -19.95 7.49 11.14
C ARG A 254 -21.33 6.94 10.77
N ASP A 255 -21.62 6.95 9.46
CA ASP A 255 -22.92 6.57 8.89
C ASP A 255 -22.87 5.10 8.45
N ARG A 256 -22.63 4.21 9.43
CA ARG A 256 -22.42 2.76 9.21
C ARG A 256 -23.49 2.15 8.33
N ASP A 257 -24.75 2.38 8.68
CA ASP A 257 -25.87 1.73 8.03
C ASP A 257 -26.02 2.20 6.57
N ALA A 258 -25.86 3.49 6.31
CA ALA A 258 -25.90 4.04 4.96
C ALA A 258 -24.78 3.48 4.06
N ILE A 259 -23.56 3.33 4.57
CA ILE A 259 -22.45 2.74 3.82
C ILE A 259 -22.72 1.26 3.51
N VAL A 260 -23.20 0.49 4.50
CA VAL A 260 -23.53 -0.93 4.32
C VAL A 260 -24.61 -1.10 3.27
N ASP A 261 -25.74 -0.40 3.42
CA ASP A 261 -26.88 -0.51 2.50
C ASP A 261 -26.47 -0.11 1.07
N TYR A 262 -25.61 0.90 0.93
CA TYR A 262 -25.06 1.31 -0.37
C TYR A 262 -24.18 0.21 -1.00
N CYS A 263 -23.29 -0.41 -0.22
CA CYS A 263 -22.43 -1.49 -0.68
C CYS A 263 -23.24 -2.75 -1.05
N GLU A 264 -24.19 -3.18 -0.22
CA GLU A 264 -25.05 -4.35 -0.46
C GLU A 264 -25.81 -4.22 -1.79
N LYS A 265 -26.43 -3.06 -2.02
CA LYS A 265 -27.17 -2.76 -3.25
C LYS A 265 -26.31 -2.91 -4.51
N HIS A 266 -25.04 -2.52 -4.47
CA HIS A 266 -24.12 -2.68 -5.61
C HIS A 266 -23.63 -4.11 -5.77
N ILE A 267 -23.40 -4.84 -4.66
CA ILE A 267 -23.07 -6.27 -4.69
C ILE A 267 -24.20 -7.07 -5.33
N GLU A 268 -25.45 -6.81 -4.94
CA GLU A 268 -26.65 -7.47 -5.48
C GLU A 268 -26.85 -7.20 -6.97
N ARG A 269 -26.75 -5.94 -7.39
CA ARG A 269 -26.83 -5.55 -8.81
C ARG A 269 -25.82 -6.30 -9.68
N ARG A 270 -24.59 -6.47 -9.17
CA ARG A 270 -23.54 -7.24 -9.84
C ARG A 270 -23.84 -8.74 -9.89
N LYS A 271 -24.40 -9.30 -8.81
CA LYS A 271 -24.84 -10.72 -8.80
C LYS A 271 -25.95 -10.96 -9.81
N ALA A 272 -26.94 -10.06 -9.88
CA ALA A 272 -28.04 -10.13 -10.83
C ALA A 272 -27.58 -10.04 -12.29
N SER A 273 -26.61 -9.17 -12.60
CA SER A 273 -26.06 -9.04 -13.97
C SER A 273 -25.20 -10.23 -14.41
N ARG A 274 -24.63 -10.99 -13.47
CA ARG A 274 -23.92 -12.25 -13.76
C ARG A 274 -24.87 -13.44 -13.90
N GLY A 275 -25.98 -13.45 -13.15
CA GLY A 275 -26.99 -14.52 -13.19
C GLY A 275 -27.91 -14.48 -14.43
N SER A 276 -27.91 -13.40 -15.19
CA SER A 276 -28.80 -13.19 -16.35
C SER A 276 -28.19 -13.51 -17.71
N SER A 277 -27.01 -14.13 -17.77
CA SER A 277 -26.51 -14.69 -19.04
C SER A 277 -27.32 -15.95 -19.38
N PRO A 278 -28.15 -15.95 -20.45
CA PRO A 278 -28.93 -17.11 -20.81
C PRO A 278 -27.93 -18.16 -21.28
N ARG A 279 -27.78 -19.22 -20.48
CA ARG A 279 -27.18 -20.48 -20.93
C ARG A 279 -27.98 -20.89 -22.16
N GLY A 280 -27.39 -20.69 -23.34
CA GLY A 280 -28.05 -20.90 -24.62
C GLY A 280 -28.81 -22.21 -24.63
N THR A 281 -30.13 -22.10 -24.67
CA THR A 281 -31.03 -23.19 -24.97
C THR A 281 -30.64 -23.65 -26.36
N ARG A 282 -29.84 -24.71 -26.45
CA ARG A 282 -29.57 -25.42 -27.69
C ARG A 282 -30.89 -26.02 -28.12
N ALA A 283 -31.63 -25.30 -28.96
CA ALA A 283 -32.85 -25.76 -29.58
C ALA A 283 -32.55 -27.08 -30.30
N GLY A 284 -33.35 -28.10 -29.97
CA GLY A 284 -33.20 -29.44 -30.50
C GLY A 284 -33.37 -29.48 -32.02
N THR A 285 -32.46 -30.19 -32.67
CA THR A 285 -32.70 -30.74 -34.01
C THR A 285 -33.49 -32.03 -33.81
N ALA A 286 -34.81 -31.89 -33.66
CA ALA A 286 -35.72 -33.02 -33.71
C ALA A 286 -35.96 -33.39 -35.18
N HIS A 287 -35.71 -34.66 -35.50
CA HIS A 287 -36.06 -35.32 -36.75
C HIS A 287 -37.50 -35.04 -37.18
N GLY A 288 -37.65 -34.46 -38.38
CA GLY A 288 -38.92 -34.37 -39.10
C GLY A 288 -38.89 -35.29 -40.31
N THR A 289 -39.51 -36.46 -40.15
CA THR A 289 -39.75 -37.49 -41.17
C THR A 289 -40.67 -36.94 -42.26
N ARG A 290 -40.30 -37.17 -43.53
CA ARG A 290 -41.05 -36.76 -44.73
C ARG A 290 -41.81 -37.96 -45.31
N PRO A 291 -43.11 -37.84 -45.65
CA PRO A 291 -43.76 -38.75 -46.59
C PRO A 291 -44.31 -38.05 -47.85
N GLY A 292 -44.24 -38.78 -48.99
CA GLY A 292 -45.09 -38.76 -50.21
C GLY A 292 -45.42 -37.42 -50.90
N MET A 293 -45.01 -37.09 -52.13
CA MET A 293 -45.31 -37.69 -53.46
C MET A 293 -46.76 -37.47 -53.94
N HIS A 294 -47.01 -36.45 -54.80
CA HIS A 294 -47.55 -36.56 -56.18
C HIS A 294 -48.17 -35.25 -56.76
N THR A 295 -47.76 -34.94 -58.01
CA THR A 295 -48.48 -34.25 -59.13
C THR A 295 -48.88 -32.76 -58.94
N ALA A 296 -48.79 -31.83 -59.90
CA ALA A 296 -48.88 -31.92 -61.35
C ALA A 296 -48.25 -30.70 -62.09
N SER A 297 -47.83 -30.96 -63.33
CA SER A 297 -47.83 -30.13 -64.56
C SER A 297 -47.57 -28.61 -64.55
N GLY A 298 -46.55 -28.20 -65.32
CA GLY A 298 -46.38 -26.86 -65.87
C GLY A 298 -45.29 -26.81 -66.95
N THR A 299 -45.69 -27.12 -68.18
CA THR A 299 -45.10 -26.71 -69.49
C THR A 299 -44.72 -25.22 -69.52
N ALA A 300 -43.81 -24.67 -70.35
CA ALA A 300 -42.95 -25.13 -71.44
C ALA A 300 -41.98 -23.98 -71.84
N SER A 301 -40.91 -24.33 -72.57
CA SER A 301 -40.15 -23.59 -73.62
C SER A 301 -39.58 -22.19 -73.35
N GLY A 302 -38.38 -21.82 -73.80
CA GLY A 302 -37.51 -22.48 -74.77
C GLY A 302 -36.16 -21.77 -74.92
N SER A 303 -35.24 -22.44 -75.59
CA SER A 303 -33.91 -21.96 -75.96
C SER A 303 -33.58 -22.36 -77.40
N THR A 304 -33.23 -21.37 -78.20
CA THR A 304 -32.39 -21.37 -79.41
C THR A 304 -31.82 -19.95 -79.41
N ASP A 305 -30.52 -19.67 -79.34
CA ASP A 305 -29.33 -20.32 -79.89
C ASP A 305 -28.15 -20.38 -78.88
#